data_AF-A0A3B8PTD8-F1
#
_entry.id   AF-A0A3B8PTD8-F1
#
_cell.length_a   1.000
_cell.length_b   1.000
_cell.length_c   1.000
_cell.angle_alpha   90.00
_cell.angle_beta   90.00
_cell.angle_gamma   90.00
#
_symmetry.space_group_name_H-M   'P 1'
#
loop_
_entity.id
_entity.type
_entity.pdbx_description
1 polymer ?
#
loop_
_entity_poly.entity_id
_entity_poly.type
_entity_poly.pdbx_seq_one_letter_code
_entity_poly.pdbx_strand_id
1 'polypeptide(L)'
;MSTSFDPYHKWLGIPPDQQPAHHYRLLGIDLFESDADVIEAAANQRTAYLQELAAGEQVELTQKLLNEITQARRCLLNVDQKQAYDAQLQSQQPVSPVARPKVEPEAPTEKTSRTPSLLAGLGIATSVVLIVVLGVVLSRGGSPGGGTREAGVLLIRWETSQREGAVLEVDGESITILAEREFEVSLKRQPRFRHRIAMRRAGYKSIERDLTVTPDDHMVIQPNWQREKR
;
A
#
# COMPACT_ATOMS: atom_id res chain seq x y z
N MET A 1 32.43 -12.78 -3.48
CA MET A 1 31.28 -12.41 -2.64
C MET A 1 30.54 -11.31 -3.38
N SER A 2 29.48 -11.67 -4.11
CA SER A 2 28.75 -10.75 -4.96
C SER A 2 27.90 -9.83 -4.09
N THR A 3 28.47 -8.71 -3.66
CA THR A 3 27.70 -7.65 -2.99
C THR A 3 26.71 -7.12 -4.02
N SER A 4 25.47 -7.61 -3.98
CA SER A 4 24.41 -7.17 -4.89
C SER A 4 24.31 -5.64 -4.82
N PHE A 5 24.19 -4.98 -5.98
CA PHE A 5 24.11 -3.54 -6.03
C PHE A 5 22.75 -3.10 -5.48
N ASP A 6 22.75 -2.47 -4.31
CA ASP A 6 21.55 -1.91 -3.69
C ASP A 6 21.40 -0.43 -4.09
N PRO A 7 20.48 -0.08 -5.01
CA PRO A 7 20.31 1.29 -5.48
C PRO A 7 19.77 2.23 -4.38
N TYR A 8 18.98 1.71 -3.42
CA TYR A 8 18.44 2.52 -2.32
C TYR A 8 19.56 2.97 -1.39
N HIS A 9 20.45 2.04 -1.01
CA HIS A 9 21.59 2.37 -0.17
C HIS A 9 22.63 3.21 -0.91
N LYS A 10 22.95 2.87 -2.17
CA LYS A 10 24.01 3.52 -2.94
C LYS A 10 23.66 4.93 -3.43
N TRP A 11 22.41 5.18 -3.78
CA TRP A 11 22.00 6.47 -4.36
C TRP A 11 21.11 7.29 -3.43
N LEU A 12 20.23 6.65 -2.66
CA LEU A 12 19.33 7.37 -1.75
C LEU A 12 19.85 7.45 -0.31
N GLY A 13 20.88 6.66 0.02
CA GLY A 13 21.45 6.59 1.36
C GLY A 13 20.57 5.82 2.35
N ILE A 14 19.67 4.96 1.85
CA ILE A 14 18.71 4.21 2.66
C ILE A 14 19.29 2.81 2.93
N PRO A 15 19.75 2.52 4.17
CA PRO A 15 20.37 1.24 4.46
C PRO A 15 19.33 0.10 4.48
N PRO A 16 19.75 -1.17 4.30
CA PRO A 16 18.83 -2.30 4.16
C PRO A 16 17.90 -2.55 5.36
N ASP A 17 18.33 -2.17 6.58
CA ASP A 17 17.52 -2.24 7.81
C ASP A 17 16.36 -1.23 7.84
N GLN A 18 16.40 -0.24 6.95
CA GLN A 18 15.36 0.77 6.78
C GLN A 18 14.54 0.57 5.50
N GLN A 19 14.67 -0.60 4.86
CA GLN A 19 13.86 -1.01 3.72
C GLN A 19 12.74 -1.95 4.17
N PRO A 20 11.51 -1.83 3.61
CA PRO A 20 11.12 -0.91 2.54
C PRO A 20 11.02 0.55 3.00
N ALA A 21 11.47 1.47 2.15
CA ALA A 21 11.44 2.91 2.44
C ALA A 21 10.02 3.47 2.33
N HIS A 22 9.60 4.29 3.30
CA HIS A 22 8.38 5.09 3.19
C HIS A 22 8.61 6.36 2.32
N HIS A 23 7.53 7.03 1.89
CA HIS A 23 7.60 8.17 0.97
C HIS A 23 8.52 9.30 1.45
N TYR A 24 8.45 9.67 2.74
CA TYR A 24 9.35 10.68 3.32
C TYR A 24 10.84 10.28 3.23
N ARG A 25 11.17 8.99 3.42
CA ARG A 25 12.54 8.49 3.35
C ARG A 25 13.06 8.49 1.92
N LEU A 26 12.21 8.11 0.95
CA LEU A 26 12.53 8.18 -0.47
C LEU A 26 12.90 9.60 -0.90
N LEU A 27 12.16 10.60 -0.42
CA LEU A 27 12.46 12.01 -0.68
C LEU A 27 13.68 12.51 0.12
N GLY A 28 13.98 11.89 1.27
CA GLY A 28 15.08 12.31 2.16
C GLY A 28 14.71 13.50 3.03
N ILE A 29 13.44 13.60 3.42
CA ILE A 29 12.88 14.66 4.26
C ILE A 29 12.38 14.09 5.59
N ASP A 30 12.08 14.99 6.52
CA ASP A 30 11.56 14.62 7.84
C ASP A 30 10.19 13.94 7.74
N LEU A 31 9.94 13.04 8.70
CA LEU A 31 8.68 12.31 8.79
C LEU A 31 7.54 13.30 9.07
N PHE A 32 6.45 13.18 8.32
CA PHE A 32 5.28 14.06 8.44
C PHE A 32 5.54 15.53 8.08
N GLU A 33 6.57 15.84 7.28
CA GLU A 33 6.77 17.18 6.72
C GLU A 33 5.45 17.74 6.16
N SER A 34 5.16 18.99 6.51
CA SER A 34 3.91 19.70 6.23
C SER A 34 4.06 20.77 5.15
N ASP A 35 5.27 21.28 4.95
CA ASP A 35 5.57 22.29 3.94
C ASP A 35 5.62 21.66 2.53
N ALA A 36 4.69 22.09 1.68
CA ALA A 36 4.57 21.61 0.31
C ALA A 36 5.78 21.99 -0.55
N ASP A 37 6.38 23.16 -0.31
CA ASP A 37 7.53 23.64 -1.08
C ASP A 37 8.77 22.79 -0.77
N VAL A 38 8.93 22.38 0.50
CA VAL A 38 9.99 21.46 0.94
C VAL A 38 9.82 20.08 0.28
N ILE A 39 8.60 19.54 0.28
CA ILE A 39 8.30 18.24 -0.36
C ILE A 39 8.57 18.30 -1.86
N GLU A 40 8.14 19.37 -2.54
CA GLU A 40 8.33 19.55 -3.97
C GLU A 40 9.81 19.71 -4.33
N ALA A 41 10.54 20.55 -3.59
CA ALA A 41 11.97 20.76 -3.80
C ALA A 41 12.76 19.45 -3.63
N ALA A 42 12.49 18.68 -2.57
CA ALA A 42 13.14 17.40 -2.33
C ALA A 42 12.87 16.38 -3.45
N ALA A 43 11.62 16.27 -3.90
CA ALA A 43 11.26 15.38 -5.00
C ALA A 43 11.94 15.77 -6.32
N ASN A 44 12.01 17.07 -6.62
CA ASN A 44 12.71 17.58 -7.80
C ASN A 44 14.21 17.28 -7.74
N GLN A 45 14.85 17.51 -6.59
CA GLN A 45 16.27 17.20 -6.39
C GLN A 45 16.56 15.70 -6.58
N ARG A 46 15.76 14.81 -5.98
CA ARG A 46 15.91 13.35 -6.15
C ARG A 46 15.72 12.93 -7.60
N THR A 47 14.73 13.50 -8.28
CA THR A 47 14.46 13.21 -9.68
C THR A 47 15.63 13.61 -10.58
N ALA A 48 16.18 14.82 -10.40
CA ALA A 48 17.32 15.30 -11.18
C ALA A 48 18.56 14.43 -10.96
N TYR A 49 18.89 14.10 -9.72
CA TYR A 49 20.01 13.23 -9.39
C TYR A 49 19.88 11.84 -10.03
N LEU A 50 18.69 11.23 -9.95
CA LEU A 50 18.45 9.94 -10.59
C LEU A 50 18.52 10.04 -12.12
N GLN A 51 18.03 11.11 -12.74
CA GLN A 51 18.12 11.29 -14.19
C GLN A 51 19.58 11.39 -14.68
N GLU A 52 20.48 12.01 -13.90
CA GLU A 52 21.91 12.02 -14.20
C GLU A 52 22.52 10.61 -14.18
N LEU A 53 22.06 9.75 -13.26
CA LEU A 53 22.48 8.36 -13.15
C LEU A 53 21.87 7.45 -14.23
N ALA A 54 20.79 7.89 -14.89
CA ALA A 54 20.10 7.11 -15.92
C ALA A 54 20.95 6.92 -17.19
N ALA A 55 22.05 7.66 -17.36
CA ALA A 55 22.98 7.49 -18.46
C ALA A 55 23.96 6.32 -18.20
N GLY A 56 23.51 5.07 -18.28
CA GLY A 56 24.40 3.91 -18.10
C GLY A 56 23.73 2.53 -18.06
N GLU A 57 24.42 1.56 -17.49
CA GLU A 57 24.00 0.15 -17.40
C GLU A 57 22.85 -0.09 -16.41
N GLN A 58 22.49 0.91 -15.59
CA GLN A 58 21.51 0.79 -14.51
C GLN A 58 20.19 1.53 -14.77
N VAL A 59 19.85 1.77 -16.04
CA VAL A 59 18.62 2.45 -16.47
C VAL A 59 17.37 1.87 -15.81
N GLU A 60 17.27 0.53 -15.73
CA GLU A 60 16.10 -0.13 -15.13
C GLU A 60 15.93 0.21 -13.64
N LEU A 61 17.04 0.20 -12.87
CA LEU A 61 17.01 0.52 -11.45
C LEU A 61 16.68 1.99 -11.23
N THR A 62 17.27 2.87 -12.03
CA THR A 62 16.99 4.31 -11.98
C THR A 62 15.53 4.60 -12.33
N GLN A 63 14.99 3.96 -13.37
CA GLN A 63 13.60 4.13 -13.77
C GLN A 63 12.63 3.67 -12.68
N LYS A 64 12.93 2.55 -12.00
CA LYS A 64 12.16 2.10 -10.85
C LYS A 64 12.12 3.15 -9.74
N LEU A 65 13.28 3.68 -9.33
CA LEU A 65 13.34 4.71 -8.30
C LEU A 65 12.65 6.01 -8.71
N LEU A 66 12.78 6.43 -9.97
CA LEU A 66 12.08 7.60 -10.50
C LEU A 66 10.54 7.45 -10.40
N ASN A 67 10.03 6.26 -10.67
CA ASN A 67 8.61 5.96 -10.51
C ASN A 67 8.18 6.05 -9.04
N GLU A 68 8.98 5.51 -8.12
CA GLU A 68 8.71 5.58 -6.67
C GLU A 68 8.77 7.01 -6.13
N ILE A 69 9.75 7.81 -6.55
CA ILE A 69 9.83 9.25 -6.21
C ILE A 69 8.62 10.01 -6.74
N THR A 70 8.17 9.70 -7.96
CA THR A 70 6.98 10.31 -8.55
C THR A 70 5.71 9.96 -7.77
N GLN A 71 5.58 8.71 -7.32
CA GLN A 71 4.47 8.27 -6.47
C GLN A 71 4.50 8.97 -5.10
N ALA A 72 5.67 9.04 -4.47
CA ALA A 72 5.87 9.73 -3.19
C ALA A 72 5.49 11.21 -3.30
N ARG A 73 5.98 11.92 -4.33
CA ARG A 73 5.63 13.32 -4.58
C ARG A 73 4.12 13.51 -4.73
N ARG A 74 3.47 12.69 -5.55
CA ARG A 74 2.02 12.79 -5.80
C ARG A 74 1.22 12.59 -4.51
N CYS A 75 1.61 11.60 -3.70
CA CYS A 75 0.96 11.28 -2.45
C CYS A 75 1.12 12.43 -1.43
N LEU A 76 2.35 12.91 -1.25
CA LEU A 76 2.67 13.89 -0.21
C LEU A 76 2.23 15.32 -0.55
N LEU A 77 2.13 15.69 -1.84
CA LEU A 77 1.61 17.00 -2.25
C LEU A 77 0.08 17.05 -2.35
N ASN A 78 -0.60 15.91 -2.33
CA ASN A 78 -2.06 15.87 -2.29
C ASN A 78 -2.53 15.78 -0.83
N VAL A 79 -3.25 16.79 -0.34
CA VAL A 79 -3.66 16.91 1.07
C VAL A 79 -4.41 15.67 1.57
N ASP A 80 -5.40 15.17 0.80
CA ASP A 80 -6.22 14.02 1.19
C ASP A 80 -5.41 12.71 1.20
N GLN A 81 -4.51 12.54 0.22
CA GLN A 81 -3.64 11.36 0.13
C GLN A 81 -2.59 11.36 1.24
N LYS A 82 -1.95 12.51 1.49
CA LYS A 82 -0.99 12.69 2.58
C LYS A 82 -1.63 12.39 3.92
N GLN A 83 -2.82 12.93 4.21
CA GLN A 83 -3.52 12.67 5.47
C GLN A 83 -3.82 11.18 5.67
N ALA A 84 -4.33 10.49 4.64
CA ALA A 84 -4.58 9.06 4.72
C ALA A 84 -3.29 8.24 4.91
N TYR A 85 -2.22 8.64 4.22
CA TYR A 85 -0.91 8.02 4.31
C TYR A 85 -0.27 8.22 5.68
N ASP A 86 -0.35 9.43 6.24
CA ASP A 86 0.19 9.76 7.55
C ASP A 86 -0.51 8.97 8.66
N ALA A 87 -1.84 8.86 8.58
CA ALA A 87 -2.62 8.04 9.51
C ALA A 87 -2.22 6.56 9.45
N GLN A 88 -2.00 6.03 8.24
CA GLN A 88 -1.51 4.67 8.05
C GLN A 88 -0.11 4.50 8.67
N LEU A 89 0.80 5.45 8.46
CA LEU A 89 2.19 5.37 8.96
C LEU A 89 2.25 5.45 10.48
N GLN A 90 1.40 6.28 11.10
CA GLN A 90 1.27 6.37 12.56
C GLN A 90 0.73 5.08 13.18
N SER A 91 -0.19 4.39 12.50
CA SER A 91 -0.73 3.10 12.98
C SER A 91 0.29 1.96 12.93
N GLN A 92 1.30 2.08 12.06
CA GLN A 92 2.37 1.10 11.88
C GLN A 92 3.57 1.36 12.77
N GLN A 93 3.71 2.57 13.33
CA GLN A 93 4.73 2.81 14.34
C GLN A 93 4.39 1.99 15.58
N PRO A 94 5.26 1.02 15.98
CA PRO A 94 5.09 0.42 17.28
C PRO A 94 5.12 1.56 18.28
N VAL A 95 4.05 1.69 19.07
CA VAL A 95 4.09 2.40 20.34
C VAL A 95 5.23 1.75 21.11
N SER A 96 6.43 2.32 20.99
CA SER A 96 7.49 2.07 21.95
C SER A 96 6.82 2.35 23.29
N PRO A 97 6.69 1.35 24.18
CA PRO A 97 6.16 1.61 25.50
C PRO A 97 7.01 2.75 26.02
N VAL A 98 6.39 3.91 26.25
CA VAL A 98 6.99 5.02 26.97
C VAL A 98 7.74 4.35 28.11
N ALA A 99 9.07 4.49 28.09
CA ALA A 99 9.90 4.01 29.16
C ALA A 99 9.21 4.47 30.43
N ARG A 100 8.66 3.53 31.19
CA ARG A 100 8.17 3.80 32.53
C ARG A 100 9.33 4.53 33.19
N PRO A 101 9.13 5.73 33.78
CA PRO A 101 10.15 6.31 34.61
C PRO A 101 10.61 5.19 35.53
N LYS A 102 11.90 4.84 35.44
CA LYS A 102 12.54 3.92 36.37
C LYS A 102 12.44 4.61 37.72
N VAL A 103 11.35 4.36 38.43
CA VAL A 103 11.21 4.70 39.84
C VAL A 103 12.18 3.77 40.54
N GLU A 104 13.37 4.31 40.77
CA GLU A 104 14.36 3.81 41.72
C GLU A 104 13.63 3.57 43.06
N PRO A 105 13.70 2.37 43.65
CA PRO A 105 13.00 2.09 44.90
C PRO A 105 13.77 2.68 46.07
N GLU A 106 13.45 3.92 46.46
CA GLU A 106 13.66 4.38 47.83
C GLU A 106 12.39 4.14 48.65
N ALA A 107 12.48 3.23 49.61
CA ALA A 107 11.46 2.98 50.63
C ALA A 107 11.71 3.90 51.86
N PRO A 108 10.86 3.92 52.90
CA PRO A 108 9.44 4.32 52.93
C PRO A 108 9.12 5.22 54.15
N THR A 109 8.34 6.30 54.00
CA THR A 109 7.59 6.99 55.08
C THR A 109 6.54 7.87 54.41
N GLU A 110 5.27 8.01 54.77
CA GLU A 110 4.46 7.61 55.90
C GLU A 110 2.97 7.78 55.49
N LYS A 111 2.07 7.30 56.35
CA LYS A 111 0.64 7.03 56.14
C LYS A 111 -0.26 8.27 55.99
N THR A 112 -1.51 8.02 55.55
CA THR A 112 -2.78 8.76 55.79
C THR A 112 -3.31 9.44 54.51
N SER A 113 -4.54 9.25 54.00
CA SER A 113 -5.81 8.74 54.55
C SER A 113 -6.75 8.22 53.45
N ARG A 114 -7.60 7.26 53.85
CA ARG A 114 -9.00 6.92 53.46
C ARG A 114 -9.70 7.88 52.47
N THR A 115 -10.56 7.50 51.52
CA THR A 115 -11.52 6.36 51.38
C THR A 115 -12.07 6.34 49.92
N PRO A 116 -12.76 5.28 49.47
CA PRO A 116 -13.10 5.01 48.08
C PRO A 116 -14.50 5.49 47.68
N SER A 117 -14.74 5.68 46.38
CA SER A 117 -16.10 5.65 45.82
C SER A 117 -16.10 5.34 44.33
N LEU A 118 -16.74 4.21 44.03
CA LEU A 118 -17.17 3.71 42.73
C LEU A 118 -18.14 4.68 42.05
N LEU A 119 -18.12 4.72 40.71
CA LEU A 119 -19.25 4.90 39.76
C LEU A 119 -18.62 5.13 38.37
N ALA A 120 -18.63 4.12 37.49
CA ALA A 120 -19.68 3.84 36.51
C ALA A 120 -19.47 4.56 35.16
N GLY A 121 -19.55 3.79 34.08
CA GLY A 121 -19.42 4.24 32.68
C GLY A 121 -18.65 3.21 31.86
N LEU A 122 -19.18 2.00 31.62
CA LEU A 122 -20.04 1.66 30.48
C LEU A 122 -19.43 2.07 29.13
N GLY A 123 -18.97 1.09 28.34
CA GLY A 123 -18.44 1.40 27.01
C GLY A 123 -17.80 0.26 26.23
N ILE A 124 -18.54 -0.83 25.99
CA ILE A 124 -18.42 -1.71 24.81
C ILE A 124 -17.07 -2.46 24.67
N ALA A 125 -16.98 -3.59 25.38
CA ALA A 125 -16.23 -4.73 24.89
C ALA A 125 -17.03 -5.41 23.77
N THR A 126 -16.69 -5.13 22.52
CA THR A 126 -16.94 -6.03 21.39
C THR A 126 -15.66 -6.04 20.57
N SER A 127 -14.81 -7.03 20.82
CA SER A 127 -14.72 -8.21 19.96
C SER A 127 -14.07 -7.88 18.62
N VAL A 128 -12.74 -8.07 18.61
CA VAL A 128 -12.00 -8.80 17.58
C VAL A 128 -12.52 -8.63 16.16
N VAL A 129 -11.84 -7.79 15.38
CA VAL A 129 -11.65 -8.10 13.95
C VAL A 129 -10.16 -8.09 13.68
N LEU A 130 -9.58 -9.23 14.05
CA LEU A 130 -8.33 -9.76 13.55
C LEU A 130 -8.54 -10.00 12.05
N ILE A 131 -8.19 -9.06 11.16
CA ILE A 131 -8.10 -9.37 9.72
C ILE A 131 -6.76 -10.06 9.50
N VAL A 132 -6.76 -11.34 9.88
CA VAL A 132 -5.92 -12.34 9.23
C VAL A 132 -6.30 -12.31 7.76
N VAL A 133 -5.30 -12.04 6.92
CA VAL A 133 -5.32 -12.23 5.48
C VAL A 133 -5.80 -13.66 5.20
N LEU A 134 -7.10 -13.81 4.95
CA LEU A 134 -7.69 -15.08 4.57
C LEU A 134 -7.77 -15.09 3.05
N GLY A 135 -6.88 -15.88 2.44
CA GLY A 135 -6.89 -16.17 1.02
C GLY A 135 -8.28 -16.63 0.59
N VAL A 136 -8.90 -15.87 -0.30
CA VAL A 136 -10.14 -16.28 -0.96
C VAL A 136 -9.76 -17.27 -2.06
N VAL A 137 -9.65 -18.52 -1.63
CA VAL A 137 -9.82 -19.71 -2.46
C VAL A 137 -11.29 -19.81 -2.83
N LEU A 138 -11.61 -19.70 -4.12
CA LEU A 138 -12.82 -20.25 -4.75
C LEU A 138 -12.35 -21.04 -5.97
N SER A 139 -12.70 -22.30 -6.24
CA SER A 139 -13.44 -23.35 -5.55
C SER A 139 -13.11 -24.67 -6.28
N ARG A 140 -13.07 -25.78 -5.52
CA ARG A 140 -13.27 -27.20 -5.93
C ARG A 140 -12.29 -27.86 -6.93
N GLY A 141 -11.43 -28.73 -6.38
CA GLY A 141 -11.11 -30.05 -6.95
C GLY A 141 -9.76 -30.20 -7.66
N GLY A 142 -8.68 -30.48 -6.89
CA GLY A 142 -7.41 -30.94 -7.43
C GLY A 142 -6.30 -30.97 -6.38
N SER A 143 -5.63 -32.11 -6.24
CA SER A 143 -4.63 -32.47 -5.22
C SER A 143 -3.52 -31.45 -4.90
N PRO A 144 -2.92 -31.51 -3.68
CA PRO A 144 -1.77 -30.72 -3.31
C PRO A 144 -0.50 -31.32 -3.92
N GLY A 145 -0.02 -30.74 -5.01
CA GLY A 145 1.24 -31.13 -5.63
C GLY A 145 1.61 -30.19 -6.78
N GLY A 146 2.58 -29.30 -6.54
CA GLY A 146 3.18 -28.44 -7.56
C GLY A 146 2.85 -26.96 -7.36
N GLY A 147 3.88 -26.16 -7.08
CA GLY A 147 3.76 -24.73 -6.81
C GLY A 147 2.99 -24.00 -7.91
N THR A 148 1.84 -23.43 -7.55
CA THR A 148 1.14 -22.40 -8.31
C THR A 148 2.08 -21.20 -8.40
N ARG A 149 2.86 -21.14 -9.48
CA ARG A 149 3.63 -19.95 -9.86
C ARG A 149 2.60 -18.88 -10.25
N GLU A 150 2.43 -17.89 -9.37
CA GLU A 150 1.60 -16.71 -9.56
C GLU A 150 1.88 -16.06 -10.91
N ALA A 151 0.85 -15.57 -11.59
CA ALA A 151 0.96 -15.06 -12.96
C ALA A 151 1.02 -13.54 -13.05
N GLY A 152 0.92 -12.84 -11.92
CA GLY A 152 0.96 -11.39 -11.83
C GLY A 152 -0.17 -10.86 -10.97
N VAL A 153 -0.08 -9.58 -10.59
CA VAL A 153 -1.04 -8.92 -9.70
C VAL A 153 -1.70 -7.75 -10.42
N LEU A 154 -3.04 -7.72 -10.44
CA LEU A 154 -3.79 -6.54 -10.86
C LEU A 154 -4.11 -5.67 -9.65
N LEU A 155 -3.66 -4.42 -9.69
CA LEU A 155 -4.03 -3.39 -8.71
C LEU A 155 -5.28 -2.66 -9.20
N ILE A 156 -6.42 -2.91 -8.59
CA ILE A 156 -7.68 -2.26 -8.95
C ILE A 156 -7.81 -0.95 -8.17
N ARG A 157 -7.70 0.16 -8.90
CA ARG A 157 -7.87 1.51 -8.35
C ARG A 157 -9.22 2.07 -8.79
N TRP A 158 -10.26 1.78 -8.02
CA TRP A 158 -11.61 2.29 -8.25
C TRP A 158 -11.98 3.36 -7.24
N GLU A 159 -12.51 4.51 -7.69
CA GLU A 159 -13.17 5.45 -6.76
C GLU A 159 -14.36 4.76 -6.08
N THR A 160 -14.57 5.02 -4.79
CA THR A 160 -15.67 4.39 -4.00
C THR A 160 -17.05 4.63 -4.62
N SER A 161 -17.25 5.79 -5.25
CA SER A 161 -18.46 6.18 -5.99
C SER A 161 -18.71 5.37 -7.26
N GLN A 162 -17.69 4.67 -7.77
CA GLN A 162 -17.76 3.89 -9.01
C GLN A 162 -18.03 2.40 -8.76
N ARG A 163 -18.01 1.97 -7.50
CA ARG A 163 -18.12 0.56 -7.08
C ARG A 163 -19.54 0.11 -6.84
N GLU A 164 -20.42 1.06 -6.51
CA GLU A 164 -21.82 0.77 -6.23
C GLU A 164 -22.49 0.20 -7.50
N GLY A 165 -22.94 -1.06 -7.40
CA GLY A 165 -23.56 -1.79 -8.51
C GLY A 165 -22.59 -2.15 -9.64
N ALA A 166 -21.28 -2.09 -9.41
CA ALA A 166 -20.28 -2.48 -10.39
C ALA A 166 -19.81 -3.92 -10.16
N VAL A 167 -19.48 -4.60 -11.25
CA VAL A 167 -19.04 -6.00 -11.28
C VAL A 167 -17.72 -6.05 -12.03
N LEU A 168 -16.72 -6.69 -11.43
CA LEU A 168 -15.45 -7.00 -12.07
C LEU A 168 -15.41 -8.50 -12.36
N GLU A 169 -15.13 -8.85 -13.60
CA GLU A 169 -14.87 -10.21 -14.04
C GLU A 169 -13.44 -10.28 -14.57
N VAL A 170 -12.71 -11.31 -14.15
CA VAL A 170 -11.36 -11.61 -14.62
C VAL A 170 -11.38 -13.04 -15.13
N ASP A 171 -11.05 -13.21 -16.41
CA ASP A 171 -11.05 -14.50 -17.10
C ASP A 171 -12.39 -15.26 -17.04
N GLY A 172 -13.49 -14.51 -16.91
CA GLY A 172 -14.84 -15.06 -16.76
C GLY A 172 -15.23 -15.40 -15.31
N GLU A 173 -14.36 -15.15 -14.33
CA GLU A 173 -14.64 -15.29 -12.91
C GLU A 173 -15.02 -13.94 -12.30
N SER A 174 -16.20 -13.84 -11.69
CA SER A 174 -16.64 -12.63 -11.01
C SER A 174 -15.85 -12.42 -9.71
N ILE A 175 -15.13 -11.32 -9.63
CA ILE A 175 -14.35 -10.92 -8.47
C ILE A 175 -15.20 -10.02 -7.58
N THR A 176 -15.24 -10.34 -6.29
CA THR A 176 -15.90 -9.49 -5.31
C THR A 176 -15.08 -8.22 -5.11
N ILE A 177 -15.68 -7.07 -5.37
CA ILE A 177 -15.04 -5.77 -5.16
C ILE A 177 -15.07 -5.47 -3.65
N LEU A 178 -13.90 -5.49 -3.02
CA LEU A 178 -13.74 -5.16 -1.62
C LEU A 178 -13.95 -3.65 -1.40
N ALA A 179 -14.35 -3.25 -0.18
CA ALA A 179 -14.59 -1.86 0.18
C ALA A 179 -13.28 -1.07 0.48
N GLU A 180 -12.19 -1.40 -0.19
CA GLU A 180 -10.84 -0.85 0.06
C GLU A 180 -10.37 0.03 -1.10
N ARG A 181 -9.81 1.23 -0.86
CA ARG A 181 -9.47 2.22 -1.92
C ARG A 181 -8.65 1.64 -3.08
N GLU A 182 -7.81 0.66 -2.80
CA GLU A 182 -7.08 -0.15 -3.78
C GLU A 182 -7.13 -1.60 -3.28
N PHE A 183 -7.34 -2.56 -4.18
CA PHE A 183 -7.26 -3.97 -3.81
C PHE A 183 -6.57 -4.76 -4.92
N GLU A 184 -5.83 -5.79 -4.51
CA GLU A 184 -5.08 -6.66 -5.39
C GLU A 184 -5.94 -7.84 -5.83
N VAL A 185 -5.89 -8.15 -7.13
CA VAL A 185 -6.47 -9.35 -7.70
C VAL A 185 -5.35 -10.18 -8.29
N SER A 186 -5.06 -11.32 -7.66
CA SER A 186 -4.07 -12.27 -8.15
C SER A 186 -4.59 -12.98 -9.40
N LEU A 187 -3.79 -12.97 -10.46
CA LEU A 187 -4.15 -13.64 -11.71
C LEU A 187 -3.73 -15.10 -11.71
N LYS A 188 -4.63 -15.97 -12.18
CA LYS A 188 -4.35 -17.39 -12.40
C LYS A 188 -3.49 -17.56 -13.64
N ARG A 189 -2.48 -18.42 -13.62
CA ARG A 189 -1.57 -18.60 -14.77
C ARG A 189 -2.29 -19.05 -16.04
N GLN A 190 -2.30 -18.19 -17.06
CA GLN A 190 -2.86 -18.46 -18.38
C GLN A 190 -1.78 -18.70 -19.44
N PRO A 191 -2.08 -19.45 -20.52
CA PRO A 191 -1.20 -19.56 -21.68
C PRO A 191 -0.91 -18.18 -22.26
N ARG A 192 0.38 -17.87 -22.50
CA ARG A 192 0.84 -16.57 -23.00
C ARG A 192 0.51 -15.38 -22.09
N PHE A 193 0.21 -15.60 -20.81
CA PHE A 193 -0.01 -14.52 -19.83
C PHE A 193 -1.15 -13.58 -20.20
N ARG A 194 -2.10 -14.03 -21.04
CA ARG A 194 -3.20 -13.20 -21.52
C ARG A 194 -4.41 -13.38 -20.61
N HIS A 195 -4.95 -12.27 -20.15
CA HIS A 195 -6.09 -12.19 -19.26
C HIS A 195 -7.17 -11.33 -19.88
N ARG A 196 -8.44 -11.71 -19.72
CA ARG A 196 -9.58 -10.88 -20.12
C ARG A 196 -10.21 -10.29 -18.88
N ILE A 197 -10.25 -8.97 -18.81
CA ILE A 197 -11.00 -8.26 -17.79
C ILE A 197 -12.30 -7.72 -18.38
N ALA A 198 -13.39 -7.80 -17.63
CA ALA A 198 -14.65 -7.17 -17.95
C ALA A 198 -15.16 -6.41 -16.72
N MET A 199 -15.43 -5.12 -16.89
CA MET A 199 -15.97 -4.26 -15.86
C MET A 199 -17.35 -3.80 -16.32
N ARG A 200 -18.37 -4.09 -15.51
CA ARG A 200 -19.77 -3.74 -15.80
C ARG A 200 -20.32 -2.89 -14.69
N ARG A 201 -21.18 -1.93 -15.05
CA ARG A 201 -21.87 -1.05 -14.10
C ARG A 201 -23.18 -0.58 -14.69
N ALA A 202 -24.24 -0.60 -13.90
CA ALA A 202 -25.56 -0.15 -14.34
C ALA A 202 -25.54 1.31 -14.82
N GLY A 203 -26.07 1.57 -16.02
CA GLY A 203 -26.12 2.90 -16.63
C GLY A 203 -24.83 3.34 -17.35
N TYR A 204 -23.85 2.46 -17.48
CA TYR A 204 -22.58 2.72 -18.17
C TYR A 204 -22.27 1.61 -19.18
N LYS A 205 -21.53 1.96 -20.24
CA LYS A 205 -21.01 0.98 -21.18
C LYS A 205 -20.06 0.03 -20.46
N SER A 206 -20.19 -1.27 -20.73
CA SER A 206 -19.24 -2.28 -20.25
C SER A 206 -17.85 -2.01 -20.84
N ILE A 207 -16.82 -2.23 -20.03
CA ILE A 207 -15.43 -2.10 -20.42
C ILE A 207 -14.84 -3.49 -20.43
N GLU A 208 -14.55 -4.01 -21.62
CA GLU A 208 -13.89 -5.31 -21.81
C GLU A 208 -12.49 -5.08 -22.40
N ARG A 209 -11.47 -5.68 -21.80
CA ARG A 209 -10.07 -5.53 -22.24
C ARG A 209 -9.33 -6.85 -22.10
N ASP A 210 -8.56 -7.17 -23.13
CA ASP A 210 -7.57 -8.24 -23.06
C ASP A 210 -6.22 -7.61 -22.68
N LEU A 211 -5.56 -8.16 -21.66
CA LEU A 211 -4.30 -7.69 -21.10
C LEU A 211 -3.29 -8.83 -21.14
N THR A 212 -2.00 -8.51 -21.21
CA THR A 212 -0.93 -9.48 -20.98
C THR A 212 -0.24 -9.10 -19.67
N VAL A 213 -0.27 -9.98 -18.68
CA VAL A 213 0.27 -9.71 -17.33
C VAL A 213 1.21 -10.84 -16.93
N THR A 214 2.48 -10.50 -16.73
CA THR A 214 3.51 -11.45 -16.29
C THR A 214 3.61 -11.50 -14.76
N PRO A 215 4.26 -12.52 -14.17
CA PRO A 215 4.36 -12.69 -12.71
C PRO A 215 4.90 -11.48 -11.95
N ASP A 216 5.78 -10.71 -12.59
CA ASP A 216 6.43 -9.54 -12.00
C ASP A 216 5.66 -8.23 -12.28
N ASP A 217 4.58 -8.29 -13.07
CA ASP A 217 3.79 -7.12 -13.44
C ASP A 217 2.75 -6.77 -12.38
N HIS A 218 2.78 -5.49 -11.98
CA HIS A 218 1.73 -4.85 -11.19
C HIS A 218 0.97 -3.87 -12.09
N MET A 219 -0.12 -4.35 -12.69
CA MET A 219 -0.91 -3.49 -13.59
C MET A 219 -2.02 -2.78 -12.82
N VAL A 220 -1.98 -1.46 -12.87
CA VAL A 220 -3.03 -0.61 -12.32
C VAL A 220 -4.18 -0.47 -13.32
N ILE A 221 -5.39 -0.83 -12.89
CA ILE A 221 -6.60 -0.69 -13.71
C ILE A 221 -7.50 0.40 -13.11
N GLN A 222 -7.72 1.45 -13.91
CA GLN A 222 -8.69 2.51 -13.63
C GLN A 222 -9.75 2.52 -14.74
N PRO A 223 -11.04 2.34 -14.41
CA PRO A 223 -12.12 2.32 -15.37
C PRO A 223 -12.43 3.75 -15.80
N ASN A 224 -12.54 3.96 -17.11
CA ASN A 224 -13.08 5.20 -17.64
C ASN A 224 -14.55 4.95 -18.03
N TRP A 225 -15.46 5.12 -17.07
CA TRP A 225 -16.88 4.86 -17.28
C TRP A 225 -17.49 5.84 -18.27
N GLN A 226 -17.99 5.31 -19.39
CA GLN A 226 -18.72 6.08 -20.37
C GLN A 226 -20.22 5.82 -20.21
N ARG A 227 -21.02 6.86 -19.97
CA ARG A 227 -22.47 6.71 -19.89
C ARG A 227 -23.00 6.17 -21.22
N GLU A 228 -23.90 5.21 -21.13
CA GLU A 228 -24.60 4.71 -22.31
C GLU A 228 -25.53 5.82 -22.81
N LYS A 229 -25.32 6.30 -24.04
CA LYS A 229 -26.21 7.29 -24.65
C LYS A 229 -27.55 6.59 -24.88
N ARG A 230 -28.58 7.12 -24.23
CA ARG A 230 -29.98 6.69 -24.35
C ARG A 230 -30.56 7.03 -25.73
#